data_AF-A0A937VK90-F1
#
_entry.id   AF-A0A937VK90-F1
#
_cell.length_a   1.000
_cell.length_b   1.000
_cell.length_c   1.000
_cell.angle_alpha   90.00
_cell.angle_beta   90.00
_cell.angle_gamma   90.00
#
_symmetry.space_group_name_H-M   'P 1'
#
loop_
_entity.id
_entity.type
_entity.pdbx_description
1 polymer ?
#
loop_
_entity_poly.entity_id
_entity_poly.type
_entity_poly.pdbx_seq_one_letter_code
_entity_poly.pdbx_strand_id
1 'polypeptide(L)'
;MAAVRFRTPSGQRFDSFALDIEASVVKNAATRSRRMITLSSRLRAKVGKKYTLGAIIPSPVGMRMHASYWPGFPFKSLSRFYDVILPMGYHTFHVGGYARTYNETRENIRIVREQTGKPWWPIHLIGGLAGDTSNREMQAFVRATREYGIIGASTYDMGSSGPEDWRQLQLVRTNPRQRPVLPRVGTWARPLGRIPKGDRTHPKEVFYETGGIAAGTRLRYRVFDCQNGEVRLLVNWHDIGRLPAGRRDGWSALRTVTLPAKVLNANGRNVIAFVARGSYPKWTTWGVRDVALLP
;
A
#
# COMPACT_ATOMS: atom_id res chain seq x y z
N MET A 1 2.84 -25.39 16.14
CA MET A 1 1.97 -24.49 16.93
C MET A 1 2.70 -23.72 18.03
N ALA A 2 3.92 -24.11 18.44
CA ALA A 2 4.66 -23.46 19.53
C ALA A 2 4.76 -21.92 19.37
N ALA A 3 5.14 -21.43 18.19
CA ALA A 3 5.26 -19.99 17.92
C ALA A 3 3.97 -19.21 18.22
N VAL A 4 2.81 -19.68 17.74
CA VAL A 4 1.51 -19.00 17.97
C VAL A 4 1.09 -19.04 19.45
N ARG A 5 1.47 -20.11 20.16
CA ARG A 5 1.14 -20.29 21.58
C ARG A 5 2.16 -19.66 22.52
N PHE A 6 3.26 -19.13 21.98
CA PHE A 6 4.32 -18.56 22.78
C PHE A 6 3.79 -17.49 23.73
N ARG A 7 4.26 -17.54 24.97
CA ARG A 7 4.03 -16.55 26.00
C ARG A 7 5.35 -16.25 26.67
N THR A 8 5.63 -14.98 26.90
CA THR A 8 6.72 -14.60 27.80
C THR A 8 6.34 -14.93 29.25
N PRO A 9 7.29 -14.98 30.18
CA PRO A 9 6.98 -15.10 31.62
C PRO A 9 6.05 -13.99 32.13
N SER A 10 6.16 -12.79 31.54
CA SER A 10 5.28 -11.64 31.83
C SER A 10 3.92 -11.68 31.11
N GLY A 11 3.59 -12.76 30.41
CA GLY A 11 2.29 -12.97 29.75
C GLY A 11 2.13 -12.31 28.37
N GLN A 12 3.18 -11.70 27.82
CA GLN A 12 3.13 -11.14 26.46
C GLN A 12 2.99 -12.25 25.42
N ARG A 13 2.40 -11.91 24.28
CA ARG A 13 2.15 -12.82 23.16
C ARG A 13 2.32 -12.09 21.83
N PHE A 14 2.49 -12.84 20.75
CA PHE A 14 2.30 -12.29 19.42
C PHE A 14 0.82 -11.99 19.16
N ASP A 15 0.54 -10.80 18.61
CA ASP A 15 -0.81 -10.40 18.21
C ASP A 15 -1.26 -11.08 16.91
N SER A 16 -0.30 -11.55 16.12
CA SER A 16 -0.52 -12.20 14.83
C SER A 16 0.62 -13.16 14.49
N PHE A 17 0.44 -13.97 13.45
CA PHE A 17 1.48 -14.86 12.93
C PHE A 17 1.42 -14.85 11.41
N ALA A 18 2.57 -14.73 10.75
CA ALA A 18 2.66 -14.87 9.31
C ALA A 18 3.39 -16.17 8.96
N LEU A 19 2.77 -17.00 8.11
CA LEU A 19 3.42 -18.22 7.60
C LEU A 19 4.30 -17.84 6.42
N ASP A 20 5.56 -18.25 6.47
CA ASP A 20 6.48 -18.21 5.33
C ASP A 20 6.14 -19.33 4.33
N ILE A 21 5.74 -18.93 3.12
CA ILE A 21 5.33 -19.78 2.01
C ILE A 21 6.34 -19.65 0.85
N GLU A 22 7.64 -19.70 1.13
CA GLU A 22 8.69 -19.61 0.09
C GLU A 22 9.44 -20.93 -0.17
N ALA A 23 9.20 -21.95 0.66
CA ALA A 23 9.92 -23.22 0.57
C ALA A 23 9.75 -23.93 -0.80
N SER A 24 10.87 -24.29 -1.43
CA SER A 24 10.93 -24.96 -2.74
C SER A 24 11.46 -26.40 -2.69
N VAL A 25 11.58 -26.96 -1.49
CA VAL A 25 12.06 -28.35 -1.26
C VAL A 25 11.19 -29.39 -1.98
N VAL A 26 9.87 -29.16 -2.05
CA VAL A 26 8.95 -29.98 -2.86
C VAL A 26 8.96 -29.46 -4.30
N LYS A 27 9.68 -30.15 -5.19
CA LYS A 27 9.90 -29.72 -6.59
C LYS A 27 8.63 -29.68 -7.43
N ASN A 28 7.71 -30.63 -7.25
CA ASN A 28 6.45 -30.62 -7.98
C ASN A 28 5.52 -29.51 -7.46
N ALA A 29 5.30 -28.48 -8.27
CA ALA A 29 4.54 -27.29 -7.88
C ALA A 29 3.08 -27.60 -7.48
N ALA A 30 2.41 -28.54 -8.16
CA ALA A 30 1.04 -28.93 -7.82
C ALA A 30 0.98 -29.62 -6.44
N THR A 31 1.93 -30.53 -6.16
CA THR A 31 2.06 -31.16 -4.84
C THR A 31 2.39 -30.14 -3.76
N ARG A 32 3.29 -29.19 -4.04
CA ARG A 32 3.63 -28.10 -3.12
C ARG A 32 2.41 -27.24 -2.81
N SER A 33 1.65 -26.82 -3.83
CA SER A 33 0.40 -26.06 -3.66
C SER A 33 -0.63 -26.82 -2.83
N ARG A 34 -0.88 -28.10 -3.12
CA ARG A 34 -1.83 -28.93 -2.33
C ARG A 34 -1.42 -29.03 -0.86
N ARG A 35 -0.14 -29.32 -0.58
CA ARG A 35 0.39 -29.43 0.78
C ARG A 35 0.32 -28.10 1.54
N MET A 36 0.67 -27.00 0.88
CA MET A 36 0.57 -25.65 1.43
C MET A 36 -0.88 -25.30 1.82
N ILE A 37 -1.86 -25.62 0.97
CA ILE A 37 -3.28 -25.40 1.27
C ILE A 37 -3.74 -26.25 2.46
N THR A 38 -3.34 -27.52 2.52
CA THR A 38 -3.62 -28.40 3.68
C THR A 38 -3.04 -27.83 4.97
N LEU A 39 -1.79 -27.36 4.94
CA LEU A 39 -1.14 -26.72 6.10
C LEU A 39 -1.88 -25.43 6.51
N SER A 40 -2.22 -24.58 5.54
CA SER A 40 -2.94 -23.32 5.76
C SER A 40 -4.32 -23.55 6.40
N SER A 41 -5.05 -24.56 5.92
CA SER A 41 -6.34 -24.96 6.48
C SER A 41 -6.20 -25.43 7.93
N ARG A 42 -5.24 -26.31 8.22
CA ARG A 42 -4.95 -26.81 9.58
C ARG A 42 -4.54 -25.69 10.52
N LEU A 43 -3.69 -24.77 10.06
CA LEU A 43 -3.26 -23.61 10.83
C LEU A 43 -4.45 -22.72 11.19
N ARG A 44 -5.27 -22.33 10.20
CA ARG A 44 -6.47 -21.53 10.43
C ARG A 44 -7.44 -22.20 11.40
N ALA A 45 -7.67 -23.50 11.25
CA ALA A 45 -8.54 -24.27 12.14
C ALA A 45 -8.02 -24.26 13.60
N LYS A 46 -6.69 -24.26 13.82
CA LYS A 46 -6.12 -24.26 15.17
C LYS A 46 -6.02 -22.89 15.83
N VAL A 47 -5.84 -21.81 15.09
CA VAL A 47 -5.76 -20.46 15.68
C VAL A 47 -7.13 -19.78 15.75
N GLY A 48 -8.12 -20.29 15.02
CA GLY A 48 -9.46 -19.71 14.94
C GLY A 48 -9.53 -18.48 14.05
N LYS A 49 -10.75 -17.95 13.88
CA LYS A 49 -11.03 -16.82 12.99
C LYS A 49 -10.60 -15.46 13.56
N LYS A 50 -10.42 -15.35 14.88
CA LYS A 50 -10.09 -14.08 15.57
C LYS A 50 -8.59 -13.79 15.62
N TYR A 51 -7.74 -14.82 15.45
CA TYR A 51 -6.29 -14.64 15.43
C TYR A 51 -5.84 -14.28 14.01
N THR A 52 -5.17 -13.14 13.86
CA THR A 52 -4.75 -12.63 12.55
C THR A 52 -3.63 -13.50 11.97
N LEU A 53 -3.82 -13.99 10.75
CA LEU A 53 -2.78 -14.71 10.01
C LEU A 53 -2.34 -13.95 8.75
N GLY A 54 -1.02 -13.88 8.58
CA GLY A 54 -0.35 -13.43 7.34
C GLY A 54 0.11 -14.60 6.48
N ALA A 55 0.11 -14.43 5.17
CA ALA A 55 0.79 -15.32 4.22
C ALA A 55 1.97 -14.57 3.59
N ILE A 56 3.19 -14.89 4.00
CA ILE A 56 4.40 -14.41 3.32
C ILE A 56 4.58 -15.26 2.08
N ILE A 57 4.56 -14.63 0.90
CA ILE A 57 4.61 -15.33 -0.38
C ILE A 57 5.85 -14.90 -1.19
N PRO A 58 6.31 -15.72 -2.15
CA PRO A 58 7.39 -15.32 -3.04
C PRO A 58 7.01 -14.08 -3.85
N SER A 59 8.01 -13.38 -4.37
CA SER A 59 7.83 -12.20 -5.22
C SER A 59 6.85 -12.46 -6.37
N PRO A 60 5.70 -11.76 -6.44
CA PRO A 60 4.79 -11.85 -7.58
C PRO A 60 5.48 -11.53 -8.91
N VAL A 61 6.36 -10.52 -8.93
CA VAL A 61 7.17 -10.18 -10.11
C VAL A 61 8.21 -11.26 -10.39
N GLY A 62 8.94 -11.73 -9.37
CA GLY A 62 9.92 -12.80 -9.52
C GLY A 62 9.30 -14.11 -10.06
N MET A 63 8.12 -14.49 -9.57
CA MET A 63 7.37 -15.65 -10.08
C MET A 63 6.92 -15.48 -11.54
N ARG A 64 6.70 -14.24 -11.99
CA ARG A 64 6.41 -13.98 -13.41
C ARG A 64 7.67 -14.02 -14.27
N MET A 65 8.79 -13.48 -13.78
CA MET A 65 10.08 -13.54 -14.47
C MET A 65 10.58 -14.98 -14.61
N HIS A 66 10.32 -15.80 -13.58
CA HIS A 66 10.69 -17.21 -13.54
C HIS A 66 9.44 -18.08 -13.42
N ALA A 67 8.68 -18.19 -14.52
CA ALA A 67 7.40 -18.90 -14.53
C ALA A 67 7.48 -20.36 -14.05
N SER A 68 8.65 -21.01 -14.19
CA SER A 68 8.91 -22.38 -13.69
C SER A 68 9.09 -22.47 -12.17
N TYR A 69 9.31 -21.36 -11.47
CA TYR A 69 9.55 -21.35 -10.02
C TYR A 69 8.33 -21.86 -9.23
N TRP A 70 7.13 -21.39 -9.55
CA TRP A 70 5.87 -21.90 -8.97
C TRP A 70 4.67 -21.74 -9.92
N PRO A 71 4.61 -22.53 -11.00
CA PRO A 71 3.48 -22.52 -11.92
C PRO A 71 2.15 -22.72 -11.19
N GLY A 72 1.16 -21.88 -11.49
CA GLY A 72 -0.18 -21.97 -10.90
C GLY A 72 -0.23 -21.66 -9.38
N PHE A 73 0.61 -20.73 -8.89
CA PHE A 73 0.56 -20.30 -7.49
C PHE A 73 -0.87 -19.90 -7.08
N PRO A 74 -1.43 -20.47 -6.00
CA PRO A 74 -2.87 -20.41 -5.73
C PRO A 74 -3.29 -19.13 -4.96
N PHE A 75 -3.02 -17.95 -5.52
CA PHE A 75 -3.32 -16.64 -4.91
C PHE A 75 -4.75 -16.53 -4.34
N LYS A 76 -5.77 -16.89 -5.13
CA LYS A 76 -7.19 -16.79 -4.74
C LYS A 76 -7.50 -17.62 -3.49
N SER A 77 -6.91 -18.81 -3.40
CA SER A 77 -7.17 -19.77 -2.32
C SER A 77 -6.64 -19.30 -0.97
N LEU A 78 -5.54 -18.55 -0.95
CA LEU A 78 -4.94 -18.05 0.29
C LEU A 78 -5.89 -17.14 1.07
N SER A 79 -6.73 -16.36 0.38
CA SER A 79 -7.71 -15.46 1.01
C SER A 79 -8.80 -16.16 1.84
N ARG A 80 -8.86 -17.51 1.79
CA ARG A 80 -9.74 -18.32 2.64
C ARG A 80 -9.13 -18.59 4.02
N PHE A 81 -7.81 -18.48 4.14
CA PHE A 81 -7.05 -18.87 5.33
C PHE A 81 -6.30 -17.72 5.98
N TYR A 82 -5.96 -16.68 5.22
CA TYR A 82 -5.12 -15.57 5.68
C TYR A 82 -5.85 -14.23 5.59
N ASP A 83 -5.60 -13.37 6.57
CA ASP A 83 -6.21 -12.04 6.69
C ASP A 83 -5.39 -11.00 5.94
N VAL A 84 -4.07 -11.21 5.84
CA VAL A 84 -3.10 -10.33 5.17
C VAL A 84 -2.23 -11.16 4.24
N ILE A 85 -1.92 -10.64 3.06
CA ILE A 85 -0.89 -11.20 2.18
C ILE A 85 0.37 -10.35 2.25
N LEU A 86 1.53 -11.00 2.32
CA LEU A 86 2.83 -10.38 2.53
C LEU A 86 3.79 -10.78 1.40
N PRO A 87 3.71 -10.16 0.22
CA PRO A 87 4.60 -10.51 -0.87
C PRO A 87 6.02 -10.06 -0.56
N MET A 88 6.97 -10.96 -0.79
CA MET A 88 8.41 -10.69 -0.73
C MET A 88 8.83 -10.08 -2.07
N GLY A 89 8.67 -8.77 -2.21
CA GLY A 89 8.95 -8.02 -3.43
C GLY A 89 10.38 -8.25 -3.93
N TYR A 90 11.36 -8.25 -3.01
CA TYR A 90 12.77 -8.57 -3.30
C TYR A 90 13.38 -7.76 -4.45
N HIS A 91 13.08 -6.46 -4.51
CA HIS A 91 13.53 -5.61 -5.63
C HIS A 91 15.04 -5.62 -5.86
N THR A 92 15.84 -5.76 -4.81
CA THR A 92 17.31 -5.82 -4.88
C THR A 92 17.84 -7.00 -5.69
N PHE A 93 17.04 -8.07 -5.88
CA PHE A 93 17.43 -9.22 -6.71
C PHE A 93 17.10 -9.04 -8.20
N HIS A 94 16.18 -8.13 -8.54
CA HIS A 94 15.64 -8.00 -9.90
C HIS A 94 16.05 -6.70 -10.57
N VAL A 95 16.14 -5.60 -9.80
CA VAL A 95 16.30 -4.26 -10.33
C VAL A 95 17.10 -3.34 -9.41
N GLY A 96 17.67 -2.29 -10.00
CA GLY A 96 18.29 -1.18 -9.26
C GLY A 96 17.90 0.19 -9.79
N GLY A 97 18.00 1.20 -8.94
CA GLY A 97 17.67 2.60 -9.21
C GLY A 97 16.19 2.93 -9.00
N TYR A 98 15.95 4.19 -8.62
CA TYR A 98 14.64 4.72 -8.19
C TYR A 98 13.47 4.27 -9.09
N ALA A 99 13.58 4.49 -10.41
CA ALA A 99 12.45 4.26 -11.33
C ALA A 99 12.08 2.77 -11.43
N ARG A 100 13.08 1.88 -11.47
CA ARG A 100 12.83 0.44 -11.60
C ARG A 100 12.29 -0.14 -10.29
N THR A 101 12.87 0.22 -9.14
CA THR A 101 12.34 -0.17 -7.81
C THR A 101 10.91 0.30 -7.61
N TYR A 102 10.61 1.55 -7.97
CA TYR A 102 9.27 2.11 -7.87
C TYR A 102 8.27 1.31 -8.73
N ASN A 103 8.61 1.04 -9.99
CA ASN A 103 7.73 0.30 -10.90
C ASN A 103 7.53 -1.16 -10.47
N GLU A 104 8.59 -1.84 -10.03
CA GLU A 104 8.49 -3.21 -9.52
C GLU A 104 7.63 -3.30 -8.25
N THR A 105 7.77 -2.32 -7.35
CA THR A 105 6.94 -2.24 -6.13
C THR A 105 5.45 -2.14 -6.49
N ARG A 106 5.11 -1.23 -7.41
CA ARG A 106 3.73 -1.08 -7.93
C ARG A 106 3.22 -2.36 -8.57
N GLU A 107 4.09 -3.02 -9.32
CA GLU A 107 3.74 -4.21 -10.08
C GLU A 107 3.48 -5.42 -9.19
N ASN A 108 4.27 -5.62 -8.13
CA ASN A 108 4.01 -6.63 -7.12
C ASN A 108 2.62 -6.46 -6.49
N ILE A 109 2.25 -5.22 -6.15
CA ILE A 109 0.93 -4.91 -5.59
C ILE A 109 -0.17 -5.17 -6.62
N ARG A 110 0.04 -4.77 -7.89
CA ARG A 110 -0.93 -4.98 -8.98
C ARG A 110 -1.19 -6.47 -9.21
N ILE A 111 -0.15 -7.29 -9.35
CA ILE A 111 -0.27 -8.73 -9.58
C ILE A 111 -1.06 -9.38 -8.44
N VAL A 112 -0.77 -9.04 -7.19
CA VAL A 112 -1.50 -9.59 -6.02
C VAL A 112 -2.98 -9.24 -6.11
N ARG A 113 -3.33 -7.99 -6.39
CA ARG A 113 -4.73 -7.58 -6.49
C ARG A 113 -5.49 -8.32 -7.60
N GLU A 114 -4.86 -8.47 -8.76
CA GLU A 114 -5.43 -9.17 -9.92
C GLU A 114 -5.57 -10.67 -9.66
N GLN A 115 -4.48 -11.33 -9.27
CA GLN A 115 -4.44 -12.79 -9.10
C GLN A 115 -5.33 -13.27 -7.96
N THR A 116 -5.55 -12.45 -6.94
CA THR A 116 -6.45 -12.79 -5.82
C THR A 116 -7.93 -12.57 -6.16
N GLY A 117 -8.23 -11.77 -7.20
CA GLY A 117 -9.60 -11.33 -7.51
C GLY A 117 -10.24 -10.50 -6.39
N LYS A 118 -9.46 -10.05 -5.40
CA LYS A 118 -9.90 -9.29 -4.23
C LYS A 118 -8.97 -8.10 -4.07
N PRO A 119 -9.12 -7.03 -4.86
CA PRO A 119 -8.17 -5.92 -4.88
C PRO A 119 -7.99 -5.26 -3.51
N TRP A 120 -9.01 -5.28 -2.66
CA TRP A 120 -9.01 -4.75 -1.29
C TRP A 120 -8.42 -5.69 -0.23
N TRP A 121 -7.92 -6.88 -0.58
CA TRP A 121 -7.33 -7.78 0.41
C TRP A 121 -6.08 -7.09 1.01
N PRO A 122 -5.93 -7.00 2.34
CA PRO A 122 -4.80 -6.28 2.94
C PRO A 122 -3.45 -6.83 2.49
N ILE A 123 -2.58 -5.92 2.06
CA ILE A 123 -1.22 -6.22 1.61
C ILE A 123 -0.25 -5.55 2.59
N HIS A 124 0.75 -6.30 3.05
CA HIS A 124 1.96 -5.72 3.64
C HIS A 124 3.14 -6.11 2.76
N LEU A 125 3.72 -5.18 2.01
CA LEU A 125 4.77 -5.54 1.06
C LEU A 125 6.13 -5.57 1.76
N ILE A 126 6.87 -6.66 1.58
CA ILE A 126 8.24 -6.80 2.08
C ILE A 126 9.16 -6.48 0.91
N GLY A 127 9.97 -5.44 1.02
CA GLY A 127 10.88 -4.96 -0.03
C GLY A 127 12.10 -5.86 -0.21
N GLY A 128 13.15 -5.28 -0.78
CA GLY A 128 14.46 -5.91 -0.98
C GLY A 128 15.28 -6.11 0.29
N LEU A 129 16.49 -6.61 0.06
CA LEU A 129 17.53 -6.74 1.07
C LEU A 129 17.94 -5.34 1.56
N ALA A 130 17.87 -5.08 2.86
CA ALA A 130 18.14 -3.77 3.46
C ALA A 130 19.61 -3.39 3.28
N GLY A 131 20.53 -4.34 3.46
CA GLY A 131 21.95 -4.14 3.19
C GLY A 131 22.29 -3.81 1.72
N ASP A 132 21.41 -4.16 0.77
CA ASP A 132 21.66 -4.00 -0.67
C ASP A 132 20.80 -2.91 -1.31
N THR A 133 19.95 -2.22 -0.55
CA THR A 133 19.08 -1.16 -1.07
C THR A 133 19.65 0.21 -0.74
N SER A 134 19.72 1.09 -1.73
CA SER A 134 20.08 2.49 -1.51
C SER A 134 18.92 3.31 -0.95
N ASN A 135 19.24 4.47 -0.36
CA ASN A 135 18.26 5.45 0.10
C ASN A 135 17.23 5.86 -0.97
N ARG A 136 17.67 6.02 -2.22
CA ARG A 136 16.79 6.41 -3.33
C ARG A 136 15.83 5.29 -3.69
N GLU A 137 16.27 4.04 -3.62
CA GLU A 137 15.43 2.87 -3.87
C GLU A 137 14.45 2.65 -2.72
N MET A 138 14.88 2.83 -1.48
CA MET A 138 13.99 2.81 -0.32
C MET A 138 12.93 3.91 -0.41
N GLN A 139 13.31 5.13 -0.81
CA GLN A 139 12.35 6.21 -1.07
C GLN A 139 11.35 5.83 -2.17
N ALA A 140 11.81 5.22 -3.26
CA ALA A 140 10.95 4.73 -4.34
C ALA A 140 9.96 3.67 -3.84
N PHE A 141 10.43 2.69 -3.08
CA PHE A 141 9.62 1.64 -2.45
C PHE A 141 8.53 2.24 -1.54
N VAL A 142 8.91 3.13 -0.62
CA VAL A 142 7.96 3.77 0.31
C VAL A 142 6.93 4.65 -0.42
N ARG A 143 7.33 5.35 -1.48
CA ARG A 143 6.40 6.15 -2.28
C ARG A 143 5.38 5.27 -3.00
N ALA A 144 5.83 4.21 -3.66
CA ALA A 144 4.93 3.27 -4.34
C ALA A 144 3.96 2.58 -3.38
N THR A 145 4.41 2.17 -2.19
CA THR A 145 3.52 1.54 -1.19
C THR A 145 2.45 2.51 -0.66
N ARG A 146 2.82 3.77 -0.41
CA ARG A 146 1.86 4.82 0.01
C ARG A 146 0.82 5.13 -1.06
N GLU A 147 1.23 5.28 -2.32
CA GLU A 147 0.31 5.55 -3.42
C GLU A 147 -0.75 4.46 -3.60
N TYR A 148 -0.38 3.20 -3.34
CA TYR A 148 -1.28 2.08 -3.44
C TYR A 148 -2.07 1.81 -2.15
N GLY A 149 -1.79 2.57 -1.08
CA GLY A 149 -2.56 2.53 0.17
C GLY A 149 -2.63 1.14 0.80
N ILE A 150 -1.55 0.37 0.68
CA ILE A 150 -1.41 -0.92 1.37
C ILE A 150 -1.31 -0.69 2.88
N ILE A 151 -1.54 -1.74 3.68
CA ILE A 151 -1.69 -1.58 5.14
C ILE A 151 -0.35 -1.44 5.88
N GLY A 152 0.75 -1.83 5.23
CA GLY A 152 2.09 -1.76 5.77
C GLY A 152 3.15 -2.12 4.74
N ALA A 153 4.40 -1.89 5.10
CA ALA A 153 5.56 -2.29 4.33
C ALA A 153 6.78 -2.46 5.25
N SER A 154 7.72 -3.31 4.86
CA SER A 154 9.00 -3.53 5.54
C SER A 154 10.08 -3.92 4.53
N THR A 155 11.32 -4.12 4.97
CA THR A 155 12.41 -4.73 4.20
C THR A 155 12.92 -5.99 4.90
N TYR A 156 13.75 -6.76 4.21
CA TYR A 156 14.46 -7.90 4.81
C TYR A 156 15.94 -7.56 4.86
N ASP A 157 16.73 -7.75 5.90
CA ASP A 157 16.35 -8.11 7.26
C ASP A 157 16.58 -6.92 8.21
N MET A 158 16.13 -7.10 9.44
CA MET A 158 16.22 -6.11 10.51
C MET A 158 17.67 -5.78 10.89
N GLY A 159 18.56 -6.77 10.89
CA GLY A 159 19.95 -6.64 11.31
C GLY A 159 20.81 -5.84 10.33
N SER A 160 20.44 -5.84 9.05
CA SER A 160 21.07 -5.00 8.02
C SER A 160 20.38 -3.64 7.79
N SER A 161 19.25 -3.37 8.44
CA SER A 161 18.51 -2.10 8.27
C SER A 161 19.16 -0.94 9.02
N GLY A 162 19.64 0.06 8.29
CA GLY A 162 20.30 1.24 8.82
C GLY A 162 19.34 2.39 9.20
N PRO A 163 19.84 3.46 9.85
CA PRO A 163 19.02 4.62 10.25
C PRO A 163 18.27 5.27 9.09
N GLU A 164 18.82 5.20 7.88
CA GLU A 164 18.21 5.81 6.70
C GLU A 164 17.03 4.99 6.17
N ASP A 165 17.10 3.66 6.25
CA ASP A 165 15.99 2.76 5.98
C ASP A 165 14.84 3.02 6.95
N TRP A 166 15.14 3.10 8.25
CA TRP A 166 14.16 3.45 9.28
C TRP A 166 13.53 4.82 9.03
N ARG A 167 14.34 5.81 8.60
CA ARG A 167 13.86 7.17 8.26
C ARG A 167 12.88 7.16 7.09
N GLN A 168 13.02 6.25 6.13
CA GLN A 168 12.07 6.09 5.04
C GLN A 168 10.86 5.25 5.48
N LEU A 169 11.07 4.11 6.15
CA LEU A 169 10.00 3.20 6.57
C LEU A 169 8.99 3.86 7.51
N GLN A 170 9.41 4.79 8.38
CA GLN A 170 8.47 5.60 9.20
C GLN A 170 7.49 6.45 8.38
N LEU A 171 7.77 6.67 7.09
CA LEU A 171 6.86 7.39 6.20
C LEU A 171 5.77 6.48 5.63
N VAL A 172 5.93 5.16 5.70
CA VAL A 172 4.84 4.20 5.44
C VAL A 172 3.74 4.46 6.46
N ARG A 173 2.52 4.61 5.97
CA ARG A 173 1.38 5.00 6.82
C ARG A 173 0.56 3.79 7.19
N THR A 174 0.27 3.65 8.48
CA THR A 174 -0.78 2.74 8.93
C THR A 174 -2.11 3.20 8.32
N ASN A 175 -2.68 2.35 7.48
CA ASN A 175 -3.96 2.57 6.84
C ASN A 175 -4.92 1.43 7.21
N PRO A 176 -6.21 1.70 7.39
CA PRO A 176 -7.20 0.63 7.44
C PRO A 176 -7.30 -0.01 6.05
N ARG A 177 -8.03 -1.14 5.96
CA ARG A 177 -8.33 -1.76 4.67
C ARG A 177 -9.12 -0.78 3.78
N GLN A 178 -8.48 -0.29 2.74
CA GLN A 178 -9.04 0.70 1.84
C GLN A 178 -10.11 0.12 0.91
N ARG A 179 -11.25 0.80 0.82
CA ARG A 179 -12.31 0.52 -0.15
C ARG A 179 -12.97 1.85 -0.56
N PRO A 180 -12.81 2.31 -1.81
CA PRO A 180 -12.04 1.69 -2.90
C PRO A 180 -10.54 1.58 -2.62
N VAL A 181 -9.80 0.81 -3.43
CA VAL A 181 -8.32 0.81 -3.35
C VAL A 181 -7.72 2.02 -4.05
N LEU A 182 -6.56 2.44 -3.57
CA LEU A 182 -5.72 3.48 -4.19
C LEU A 182 -4.64 2.88 -5.11
N PRO A 183 -4.11 3.67 -6.06
CA PRO A 183 -4.61 4.99 -6.46
C PRO A 183 -5.95 4.86 -7.20
N ARG A 184 -6.75 5.92 -7.18
CA ARG A 184 -7.99 6.00 -7.96
C ARG A 184 -7.66 6.37 -9.40
N VAL A 185 -7.93 5.44 -10.31
CA VAL A 185 -7.84 5.64 -11.76
C VAL A 185 -9.24 5.93 -12.31
N GLY A 186 -9.35 6.82 -13.30
CA GLY A 186 -10.62 7.16 -13.94
C GLY A 186 -11.38 8.28 -13.20
N THR A 187 -12.60 8.02 -12.75
CA THR A 187 -13.47 9.05 -12.14
C THR A 187 -13.06 9.37 -10.70
N TRP A 188 -12.88 10.66 -10.40
CA TRP A 188 -12.42 11.15 -9.10
C TRP A 188 -13.48 11.93 -8.30
N ALA A 189 -14.76 11.82 -8.68
CA ALA A 189 -15.85 12.58 -8.07
C ALA A 189 -16.25 12.09 -6.67
N ARG A 190 -16.10 10.79 -6.38
CA ARG A 190 -16.58 10.19 -5.13
C ARG A 190 -15.84 10.74 -3.90
N PRO A 191 -16.55 10.96 -2.77
CA PRO A 191 -15.93 11.44 -1.55
C PRO A 191 -15.04 10.35 -0.92
N LEU A 192 -13.80 10.74 -0.57
CA LEU A 192 -12.84 9.91 0.14
C LEU A 192 -12.22 10.69 1.31
N GLY A 193 -11.87 10.00 2.40
CA GLY A 193 -11.27 10.61 3.59
C GLY A 193 -11.62 9.88 4.89
N ARG A 194 -11.59 10.61 6.00
CA ARG A 194 -12.19 10.23 7.30
C ARG A 194 -13.42 11.10 7.56
N ILE A 195 -14.47 10.85 6.79
CA ILE A 195 -15.71 11.62 6.79
C ILE A 195 -16.73 10.94 7.72
N PRO A 196 -17.33 11.66 8.68
CA PRO A 196 -18.40 11.11 9.52
C PRO A 196 -19.57 10.64 8.66
N LYS A 197 -20.08 9.43 8.93
CA LYS A 197 -21.16 8.79 8.15
C LYS A 197 -20.85 8.61 6.65
N GLY A 198 -19.58 8.78 6.24
CA GLY A 198 -19.11 8.61 4.87
C GLY A 198 -17.94 7.63 4.79
N ASP A 199 -16.99 7.90 3.89
CA ASP A 199 -15.76 7.13 3.82
C ASP A 199 -14.96 7.27 5.13
N ARG A 200 -14.48 6.14 5.65
CA ARG A 200 -13.58 6.06 6.80
C ARG A 200 -12.34 5.23 6.51
N THR A 201 -12.17 4.82 5.26
CA THR A 201 -11.12 3.90 4.84
C THR A 201 -9.88 4.62 4.31
N HIS A 202 -9.96 5.94 4.05
CA HIS A 202 -8.83 6.75 3.61
C HIS A 202 -8.47 7.86 4.61
N PRO A 203 -8.22 7.54 5.88
CA PRO A 203 -8.09 8.57 6.90
C PRO A 203 -6.80 9.37 6.82
N LYS A 204 -5.79 8.87 6.11
CA LYS A 204 -4.48 9.49 6.03
C LYS A 204 -4.24 10.14 4.68
N GLU A 205 -4.50 9.40 3.61
CA GLU A 205 -4.10 9.77 2.25
C GLU A 205 -5.13 9.31 1.22
N VAL A 206 -5.32 10.14 0.20
CA VAL A 206 -6.06 9.79 -1.01
C VAL A 206 -5.16 10.10 -2.20
N PHE A 207 -4.96 9.11 -3.07
CA PHE A 207 -4.14 9.23 -4.28
C PHE A 207 -5.01 9.00 -5.53
N TYR A 208 -4.83 9.86 -6.51
CA TYR A 208 -5.48 9.82 -7.82
C TYR A 208 -4.40 9.66 -8.89
N GLU A 209 -4.66 8.82 -9.89
CA GLU A 209 -3.72 8.52 -10.97
C GLU A 209 -4.38 8.77 -12.33
N THR A 210 -3.62 9.42 -13.23
CA THR A 210 -4.00 9.68 -14.63
C THR A 210 -2.77 9.63 -15.54
N GLY A 211 -3.00 9.75 -16.84
CA GLY A 211 -1.95 9.92 -17.85
C GLY A 211 -1.38 11.34 -17.87
N GLY A 212 -1.05 11.81 -19.07
CA GLY A 212 -0.45 13.12 -19.29
C GLY A 212 -1.31 14.27 -18.75
N ILE A 213 -0.67 15.28 -18.16
CA ILE A 213 -1.32 16.53 -17.74
C ILE A 213 -0.58 17.71 -18.38
N ALA A 214 -1.30 18.49 -19.18
CA ALA A 214 -0.75 19.67 -19.84
C ALA A 214 -0.47 20.83 -18.87
N ALA A 215 0.49 21.68 -19.22
CA ALA A 215 0.71 22.94 -18.50
C ALA A 215 -0.56 23.80 -18.51
N GLY A 216 -0.78 24.58 -17.46
CA GLY A 216 -1.98 25.41 -17.29
C GLY A 216 -3.19 24.67 -16.70
N THR A 217 -3.18 23.33 -16.70
CA THR A 217 -4.26 22.51 -16.11
C THR A 217 -4.55 22.94 -14.67
N ARG A 218 -5.84 23.09 -14.36
CA ARG A 218 -6.32 23.43 -13.03
C ARG A 218 -6.97 22.22 -12.37
N LEU A 219 -6.65 21.99 -11.10
CA LEU A 219 -7.29 20.98 -10.27
C LEU A 219 -8.48 21.60 -9.54
N ARG A 220 -9.68 21.10 -9.83
CA ARG A 220 -10.92 21.44 -9.13
C ARG A 220 -11.22 20.39 -8.06
N TYR A 221 -11.69 20.80 -6.88
CA TYR A 221 -12.06 19.89 -5.79
C TYR A 221 -12.96 20.56 -4.73
N ARG A 222 -13.57 19.77 -3.84
CA ARG A 222 -14.16 20.22 -2.57
C ARG A 222 -13.51 19.49 -1.40
N VAL A 223 -13.43 20.14 -0.24
CA VAL A 223 -12.94 19.51 1.00
C VAL A 223 -14.02 19.46 2.07
N PHE A 224 -14.01 18.41 2.90
CA PHE A 224 -14.88 18.27 4.07
C PHE A 224 -14.07 18.56 5.34
N ASP A 225 -14.56 19.46 6.20
CA ASP A 225 -14.01 19.74 7.54
C ASP A 225 -12.49 19.96 7.61
N CYS A 226 -11.87 20.39 6.49
CA CYS A 226 -10.43 20.60 6.43
C CYS A 226 -10.06 21.82 7.27
N GLN A 227 -9.18 21.66 8.25
CA GLN A 227 -8.64 22.74 9.04
C GLN A 227 -7.42 23.37 8.36
N ASN A 228 -7.03 24.56 8.81
CA ASN A 228 -5.90 25.28 8.23
C ASN A 228 -4.61 24.45 8.33
N GLY A 229 -4.01 24.12 7.19
CA GLY A 229 -2.78 23.34 7.14
C GLY A 229 -2.93 21.85 7.44
N GLU A 230 -4.15 21.36 7.62
CA GLU A 230 -4.42 19.95 7.90
C GLU A 230 -4.10 19.05 6.71
N VAL A 231 -4.52 19.44 5.50
CA VAL A 231 -4.33 18.64 4.29
C VAL A 231 -3.31 19.32 3.40
N ARG A 232 -2.32 18.56 2.92
CA ARG A 232 -1.37 18.98 1.88
C ARG A 232 -1.77 18.38 0.53
N LEU A 233 -1.61 19.18 -0.52
CA LEU A 233 -1.73 18.74 -1.90
C LEU A 233 -0.34 18.39 -2.43
N LEU A 234 -0.18 17.17 -2.95
CA LEU A 234 1.02 16.74 -3.66
C LEU A 234 0.69 16.44 -5.12
N VAL A 235 1.63 16.72 -6.01
CA VAL A 235 1.60 16.26 -7.41
C VAL A 235 2.94 15.64 -7.74
N ASN A 236 2.95 14.38 -8.15
CA ASN A 236 4.16 13.60 -8.41
C ASN A 236 5.18 13.70 -7.25
N TRP A 237 4.68 13.64 -6.01
CA TRP A 237 5.45 13.84 -4.77
C TRP A 237 6.08 15.22 -4.54
N HIS A 238 5.81 16.20 -5.42
CA HIS A 238 6.12 17.60 -5.15
C HIS A 238 5.00 18.23 -4.31
N ASP A 239 5.39 18.99 -3.29
CA ASP A 239 4.47 19.70 -2.42
C ASP A 239 3.96 20.97 -3.10
N ILE A 240 2.64 21.03 -3.32
CA ILE A 240 1.96 22.18 -3.93
C ILE A 240 1.48 23.16 -2.86
N GLY A 241 1.43 22.72 -1.61
CA GLY A 241 1.05 23.54 -0.47
C GLY A 241 -0.07 22.94 0.36
N ARG A 242 -0.45 23.72 1.37
CA ARG A 242 -1.52 23.39 2.31
C ARG A 242 -2.86 23.87 1.76
N LEU A 243 -3.90 23.06 1.95
CA LEU A 243 -5.25 23.46 1.60
C LEU A 243 -5.77 24.49 2.61
N PRO A 244 -6.55 25.50 2.14
CA PRO A 244 -7.24 26.43 3.02
C PRO A 244 -8.25 25.72 3.92
N ALA A 245 -8.57 26.32 5.07
CA ALA A 245 -9.62 25.81 5.94
C ALA A 245 -10.99 25.78 5.21
N GLY A 246 -11.80 24.77 5.46
CA GLY A 246 -13.16 24.58 4.97
C GLY A 246 -14.21 24.85 6.05
N ARG A 247 -15.46 24.50 5.75
CA ARG A 247 -16.56 24.58 6.71
C ARG A 247 -16.43 23.45 7.72
N ARG A 248 -16.58 23.77 9.02
CA ARG A 248 -16.67 22.75 10.07
C ARG A 248 -17.83 21.79 9.80
N ASP A 249 -17.60 20.50 9.94
CA ASP A 249 -18.59 19.44 9.73
C ASP A 249 -19.35 19.56 8.39
N GLY A 250 -18.68 20.05 7.35
CA GLY A 250 -19.32 20.32 6.07
C GLY A 250 -18.36 20.39 4.90
N TRP A 251 -18.94 20.31 3.70
CA TRP A 251 -18.20 20.50 2.46
C TRP A 251 -17.99 21.99 2.17
N SER A 252 -16.81 22.33 1.67
CA SER A 252 -16.53 23.64 1.10
C SER A 252 -17.30 23.87 -0.21
N ALA A 253 -17.36 25.13 -0.64
CA ALA A 253 -17.59 25.45 -2.06
C ALA A 253 -16.52 24.80 -2.96
N LEU A 254 -16.75 24.81 -4.28
CA LEU A 254 -15.73 24.37 -5.24
C LEU A 254 -14.49 25.25 -5.14
N ARG A 255 -13.34 24.59 -5.17
CA ARG A 255 -12.03 25.23 -5.17
C ARG A 255 -11.27 24.81 -6.40
N THR A 256 -10.37 25.67 -6.83
CA THR A 256 -9.53 25.45 -8.00
C THR A 256 -8.11 25.90 -7.68
N VAL A 257 -7.12 25.13 -8.14
CA VAL A 257 -5.70 25.49 -8.06
C VAL A 257 -5.03 25.17 -9.39
N THR A 258 -4.26 26.11 -9.93
CA THR A 258 -3.45 25.87 -11.13
C THR A 258 -2.26 25.00 -10.78
N LEU A 259 -2.06 23.90 -11.51
CA LEU A 259 -0.97 22.98 -11.27
C LEU A 259 0.33 23.52 -11.91
N PRO A 260 1.45 23.62 -11.17
CA PRO A 260 2.70 24.13 -11.74
C PRO A 260 3.25 23.20 -12.83
N ALA A 261 3.55 23.73 -14.02
CA ALA A 261 4.03 22.92 -15.15
C ALA A 261 5.28 22.07 -14.81
N LYS A 262 6.19 22.60 -13.98
CA LYS A 262 7.44 21.93 -13.59
C LYS A 262 7.28 20.62 -12.81
N VAL A 263 6.09 20.36 -12.24
CA VAL A 263 5.82 19.14 -11.47
C VAL A 263 4.99 18.13 -12.27
N LEU A 264 4.55 18.51 -13.48
CA LEU A 264 3.67 17.70 -14.32
C LEU A 264 4.47 16.87 -15.32
N ASN A 265 3.95 15.69 -15.63
CA ASN A 265 4.40 14.90 -16.75
C ASN A 265 3.38 15.05 -17.90
N ALA A 266 3.71 15.84 -18.92
CA ALA A 266 2.79 16.08 -20.04
C ALA A 266 2.49 14.82 -20.86
N ASN A 267 3.46 13.90 -20.95
CA ASN A 267 3.40 12.74 -21.85
C ASN A 267 3.36 11.41 -21.11
N GLY A 268 3.09 11.43 -19.80
CA GLY A 268 3.17 10.24 -18.98
C GLY A 268 2.37 10.35 -17.71
N ARG A 269 2.51 9.33 -16.86
CA ARG A 269 1.72 9.17 -15.65
C ARG A 269 1.89 10.35 -14.69
N ASN A 270 0.77 10.82 -14.15
CA ASN A 270 0.72 11.77 -13.05
C ASN A 270 -0.05 11.19 -11.86
N VAL A 271 0.38 11.58 -10.67
CA VAL A 271 -0.28 11.24 -9.41
C VAL A 271 -0.57 12.50 -8.62
N ILE A 272 -1.80 12.64 -8.16
CA ILE A 272 -2.27 13.76 -7.33
C ILE A 272 -2.69 13.20 -5.99
N ALA A 273 -2.21 13.79 -4.90
CA ALA A 273 -2.46 13.29 -3.56
C ALA A 273 -2.99 14.36 -2.62
N PHE A 274 -3.93 13.98 -1.78
CA PHE A 274 -4.38 14.73 -0.62
C PHE A 274 -3.90 14.00 0.63
N VAL A 275 -3.01 14.62 1.40
CA VAL A 275 -2.34 14.01 2.55
C VAL A 275 -2.68 14.78 3.81
N ALA A 276 -3.46 14.17 4.69
CA ALA A 276 -3.86 14.79 5.96
C ALA A 276 -2.79 14.68 7.04
N ARG A 277 -2.84 15.59 8.02
CA ARG A 277 -2.10 15.51 9.29
C ARG A 277 -2.64 14.38 10.18
N GLY A 278 -1.94 14.15 11.28
CA GLY A 278 -2.26 13.06 12.20
C GLY A 278 -1.77 11.68 11.72
N SER A 279 -1.81 10.72 12.63
CA SER A 279 -1.40 9.34 12.42
C SER A 279 -2.32 8.42 13.22
N TYR A 280 -2.33 7.13 12.93
CA TYR A 280 -3.04 6.16 13.76
C TYR A 280 -2.52 6.22 15.22
N PRO A 281 -3.39 6.12 16.24
CA PRO A 281 -4.86 6.02 16.17
C PRO A 281 -5.59 7.37 16.10
N LYS A 282 -4.86 8.50 16.15
CA LYS A 282 -5.37 9.87 16.23
C LYS A 282 -5.54 10.53 14.85
N TRP A 283 -6.21 9.85 13.91
CA TRP A 283 -6.54 10.45 12.61
C TRP A 283 -7.55 11.59 12.76
N THR A 284 -7.37 12.65 11.97
CA THR A 284 -8.24 13.82 11.95
C THR A 284 -9.44 13.63 11.02
N THR A 285 -10.49 14.44 11.20
CA THR A 285 -11.68 14.40 10.34
C THR A 285 -11.46 15.27 9.12
N TRP A 286 -11.48 14.67 7.93
CA TRP A 286 -11.33 15.41 6.67
C TRP A 286 -11.90 14.59 5.50
N GLY A 287 -12.08 15.22 4.35
CA GLY A 287 -12.33 14.50 3.11
C GLY A 287 -12.15 15.35 1.87
N VAL A 288 -12.14 14.70 0.71
CA VAL A 288 -12.07 15.33 -0.60
C VAL A 288 -13.08 14.68 -1.54
N ARG A 289 -13.72 15.48 -2.42
CA ARG A 289 -14.64 15.00 -3.46
C ARG A 289 -14.64 15.92 -4.67
N ASP A 290 -15.37 15.50 -5.71
CA ASP A 290 -15.55 16.27 -6.95
C ASP A 290 -14.20 16.71 -7.56
N VAL A 291 -13.19 15.86 -7.40
CA VAL A 291 -11.85 16.12 -7.92
C VAL A 291 -11.90 15.98 -9.44
N ALA A 292 -11.39 16.98 -10.15
CA ALA A 292 -11.37 16.99 -11.60
C ALA A 292 -10.20 17.84 -12.13
N LEU A 293 -9.69 17.47 -13.29
CA LEU A 293 -8.76 18.29 -14.05
C LEU A 293 -9.55 19.13 -15.05
N LEU A 294 -9.27 20.43 -15.08
CA LEU A 294 -9.83 21.39 -16.01
C LEU A 294 -8.70 21.95 -16.88
N PRO A 295 -8.96 22.24 -18.16
CA PRO A 295 -8.07 23.07 -18.95
C PRO A 295 -7.76 24.42 -18.27
#